data_AF-A0A8J7VVC4-F1
#
_entry.id   AF-A0A8J7VVC4-F1
#
_cell.length_a   1.000
_cell.length_b   1.000
_cell.length_c   1.000
_cell.angle_alpha   90.00
_cell.angle_beta   90.00
_cell.angle_gamma   90.00
#
_symmetry.space_group_name_H-M   'P 1'
#
loop_
_entity.id
_entity.type
_entity.pdbx_description
1 polymer ?
#
loop_
_entity_poly.entity_id
_entity_poly.type
_entity_poly.pdbx_seq_one_letter_code
_entity_poly.pdbx_strand_id
1 'polypeptide(L)'
;MRASKLLLAGMLCLALVACGRATLYSDLSEQQANEIVAALQHAGVGADKQVSDRKGAGWEVRVASGEFPRAMDVLAAEGLPREQFASLGELFRKEGFASSALEEKARYMHGVSQDLANTLSRIDGVVTARVHIALPERDPLGGTELEPSASVVLFEQEGANLRERETSIKGIVKDGVEGLRDINNVTVAIFPGKHMPELAEGDTQLVQNAGLVATDQGPLPLVLSVVATALLTLLAASVWRRPQRGGAAQADSAGARAR
;
A
#
# COMPACT_ATOMS: atom_id res chain seq x y z
N MET A 1 -26.16 -11.39 39.65
CA MET A 1 -25.19 -12.38 39.10
C MET A 1 -25.47 -12.78 37.64
N ARG A 2 -26.73 -12.97 37.20
CA ARG A 2 -27.02 -13.35 35.80
C ARG A 2 -26.77 -12.23 34.77
N ALA A 3 -27.12 -10.98 35.09
CA ALA A 3 -26.93 -9.83 34.19
C ALA A 3 -25.45 -9.48 33.92
N SER A 4 -24.57 -9.59 34.92
CA SER A 4 -23.13 -9.34 34.74
C SER A 4 -22.45 -10.42 33.89
N LYS A 5 -22.89 -11.67 33.98
CA LYS A 5 -22.42 -12.76 33.09
C LYS A 5 -22.87 -12.55 31.64
N LEU A 6 -24.06 -11.98 31.44
CA LEU A 6 -24.59 -11.66 30.10
C LEU A 6 -23.84 -10.49 29.45
N LEU A 7 -23.49 -9.44 30.20
CA LEU A 7 -22.69 -8.32 29.69
C LEU A 7 -21.27 -8.75 29.32
N LEU A 8 -20.62 -9.56 30.17
CA LEU A 8 -19.28 -10.08 29.90
C LEU A 8 -19.26 -11.03 28.68
N ALA A 9 -20.27 -11.89 28.55
CA ALA A 9 -20.43 -12.75 27.39
C ALA A 9 -20.71 -11.94 26.11
N GLY A 10 -21.53 -10.88 26.19
CA GLY A 10 -21.79 -9.99 25.06
C GLY A 10 -20.54 -9.25 24.58
N MET A 11 -19.72 -8.75 25.51
CA MET A 11 -18.47 -8.05 25.18
C MET A 11 -17.41 -8.99 24.59
N LEU A 12 -17.33 -10.23 25.09
CA LEU A 12 -16.46 -11.27 24.54
C LEU A 12 -16.90 -11.67 23.12
N CYS A 13 -18.19 -11.87 22.88
CA CYS A 13 -18.72 -12.15 21.54
C CYS A 13 -18.45 -11.00 20.56
N LEU A 14 -18.57 -9.74 20.99
CA LEU A 14 -18.27 -8.58 20.16
C LEU A 14 -16.78 -8.50 19.78
N ALA A 15 -15.88 -8.85 20.71
CA ALA A 15 -14.45 -8.90 20.46
C ALA A 15 -14.03 -10.01 19.48
N LEU A 16 -14.73 -11.15 19.50
CA LEU A 16 -14.46 -12.28 18.59
C LEU A 16 -14.94 -12.03 17.15
N VAL A 17 -15.98 -11.23 16.94
CA VAL A 17 -16.53 -10.91 15.60
C VAL A 17 -15.65 -9.91 14.83
N ALA A 18 -14.83 -9.12 15.53
CA ALA A 18 -14.03 -8.06 14.92
C ALA A 18 -12.72 -8.51 14.24
N CYS A 19 -12.31 -9.78 14.37
CA CYS A 19 -10.96 -10.23 14.02
C CYS A 19 -10.87 -11.14 12.77
N GLY A 20 -11.85 -11.08 11.86
CA GLY A 20 -11.77 -11.75 10.57
C GLY A 20 -11.02 -10.90 9.54
N ARG A 21 -9.84 -11.36 9.09
CA ARG A 21 -9.17 -10.81 7.89
C ARG A 21 -9.35 -11.77 6.72
N ALA A 22 -9.60 -11.24 5.54
CA ALA A 22 -9.72 -11.97 4.28
C ALA A 22 -8.59 -11.54 3.33
N THR A 23 -8.01 -12.51 2.62
CA THR A 23 -6.99 -12.27 1.59
C THR A 23 -7.66 -11.82 0.30
N LEU A 24 -7.28 -10.65 -0.25
CA LEU A 24 -7.74 -10.22 -1.58
C LEU A 24 -6.94 -10.88 -2.70
N TYR A 25 -5.62 -10.72 -2.63
CA TYR A 25 -4.68 -11.16 -3.65
C TYR A 25 -3.47 -11.79 -2.98
N SER A 26 -2.87 -12.77 -3.66
CA SER A 26 -1.64 -13.46 -3.28
C SER A 26 -0.70 -13.53 -4.49
N ASP A 27 0.57 -13.89 -4.26
CA ASP A 27 1.64 -13.88 -5.29
C ASP A 27 1.87 -12.52 -5.96
N LEU A 28 1.68 -11.43 -5.23
CA LEU A 28 1.96 -10.10 -5.75
C LEU A 28 3.47 -9.82 -5.72
N SER A 29 3.98 -9.07 -6.71
CA SER A 29 5.26 -8.39 -6.52
C SER A 29 5.13 -7.32 -5.44
N GLU A 30 6.25 -6.90 -4.86
CA GLU A 30 6.24 -5.85 -3.84
C GLU A 30 5.62 -4.56 -4.37
N GLN A 31 5.94 -4.19 -5.62
CA GLN A 31 5.40 -3.01 -6.26
C GLN A 31 3.87 -3.09 -6.42
N GLN A 32 3.34 -4.23 -6.87
CA GLN A 32 1.89 -4.43 -6.99
C GLN A 32 1.20 -4.38 -5.62
N ALA A 33 1.79 -5.00 -4.60
CA ALA A 33 1.25 -4.97 -3.25
C ALA A 33 1.23 -3.54 -2.68
N ASN A 34 2.28 -2.75 -2.92
CA ASN A 34 2.32 -1.34 -2.53
C ASN A 34 1.26 -0.51 -3.25
N GLU A 35 1.08 -0.71 -4.56
CA GLU A 35 0.07 0.00 -5.34
C GLU A 35 -1.35 -0.31 -4.86
N ILE A 36 -1.65 -1.60 -4.61
CA ILE A 36 -2.94 -2.03 -4.05
C ILE A 36 -3.20 -1.41 -2.68
N VAL A 37 -2.20 -1.45 -1.79
CA VAL A 37 -2.34 -0.89 -0.44
C VAL A 37 -2.55 0.63 -0.49
N ALA A 38 -1.81 1.34 -1.34
CA ALA A 38 -1.97 2.78 -1.52
C ALA A 38 -3.36 3.14 -2.04
N ALA A 39 -3.87 2.42 -3.04
CA ALA A 39 -5.21 2.63 -3.60
C ALA A 39 -6.31 2.39 -2.54
N LEU A 40 -6.19 1.30 -1.76
CA LEU A 40 -7.14 1.00 -0.69
C LEU A 40 -7.10 2.04 0.43
N GLN A 41 -5.91 2.50 0.83
CA GLN A 41 -5.75 3.55 1.83
C GLN A 41 -6.38 4.87 1.37
N HIS A 42 -6.18 5.25 0.11
CA HIS A 42 -6.79 6.45 -0.47
C HIS A 42 -8.32 6.37 -0.48
N ALA A 43 -8.89 5.18 -0.66
CA ALA A 43 -10.33 4.92 -0.56
C ALA A 43 -10.85 4.76 0.88
N GLY A 44 -9.98 4.89 1.89
CA GLY A 44 -10.31 4.73 3.31
C GLY A 44 -10.57 3.29 3.75
N VAL A 45 -9.99 2.30 3.05
CA VAL A 45 -10.11 0.87 3.35
C VAL A 45 -8.82 0.37 4.01
N GLY A 46 -8.94 -0.31 5.15
CA GLY A 46 -7.79 -0.78 5.92
C GLY A 46 -7.15 -2.04 5.32
N ALA A 47 -6.03 -1.88 4.60
CA ALA A 47 -5.27 -2.97 4.00
C ALA A 47 -3.96 -3.28 4.76
N ASP A 48 -3.60 -4.55 4.84
CA ASP A 48 -2.35 -5.03 5.45
C ASP A 48 -1.56 -5.87 4.44
N LYS A 49 -0.28 -5.55 4.27
CA LYS A 49 0.65 -6.23 3.36
C LYS A 49 1.45 -7.26 4.16
N GLN A 50 1.37 -8.53 3.79
CA GLN A 50 2.14 -9.61 4.42
C GLN A 50 2.93 -10.40 3.38
N VAL A 51 4.00 -11.06 3.81
CA VAL A 51 4.67 -12.07 3.00
C VAL A 51 3.74 -13.26 2.88
N SER A 52 3.57 -13.80 1.67
CA SER A 52 2.66 -14.92 1.47
C SER A 52 3.22 -16.20 2.10
N ASP A 53 2.34 -16.96 2.75
CA ASP A 53 2.68 -18.22 3.41
C ASP A 53 2.93 -19.38 2.42
N ARG A 54 2.68 -19.13 1.12
CA ARG A 54 2.87 -20.11 0.04
C ARG A 54 4.36 -20.21 -0.33
N LYS A 55 4.82 -21.40 -0.73
CA LYS A 55 6.21 -21.64 -1.17
C LYS A 55 6.54 -20.84 -2.44
N GLY A 56 6.93 -19.59 -2.26
CA GLY A 56 7.29 -18.62 -3.28
C GLY A 56 7.32 -17.23 -2.63
N ALA A 57 8.41 -16.47 -2.84
CA ALA A 57 8.60 -15.16 -2.22
C ALA A 57 7.68 -14.11 -2.88
N GLY A 58 6.38 -14.18 -2.59
CA GLY A 58 5.37 -13.23 -3.03
C GLY A 58 4.75 -12.50 -1.84
N TRP A 59 4.11 -11.37 -2.14
CA TRP A 59 3.34 -10.60 -1.16
C TRP A 59 1.85 -10.90 -1.29
N GLU A 60 1.14 -10.73 -0.20
CA GLU A 60 -0.32 -10.81 -0.16
C GLU A 60 -0.91 -9.61 0.57
N VAL A 61 -2.11 -9.21 0.15
CA VAL A 61 -2.83 -8.09 0.75
C VAL A 61 -4.11 -8.60 1.38
N ARG A 62 -4.28 -8.33 2.68
CA ARG A 62 -5.43 -8.74 3.50
C ARG A 62 -6.23 -7.52 3.94
N VAL A 63 -7.56 -7.60 3.92
CA VAL A 63 -8.48 -6.59 4.48
C VAL A 63 -9.40 -7.20 5.53
N ALA A 64 -10.12 -6.38 6.29
CA ALA A 64 -11.18 -6.87 7.17
C ALA A 64 -12.28 -7.57 6.34
N SER A 65 -12.77 -8.73 6.79
CA SER A 65 -13.74 -9.53 6.02
C SER A 65 -15.00 -8.76 5.61
N GLY A 66 -15.42 -7.76 6.41
CA GLY A 66 -16.56 -6.89 6.08
C GLY A 66 -16.29 -5.84 4.99
N GLU A 67 -15.03 -5.51 4.74
CA GLU A 67 -14.62 -4.53 3.73
C GLU A 67 -14.25 -5.16 2.38
N PHE A 68 -14.23 -6.49 2.29
CA PHE A 68 -13.81 -7.23 1.09
C PHE A 68 -14.53 -6.80 -0.20
N PRO A 69 -15.88 -6.68 -0.24
CA PRO A 69 -16.58 -6.26 -1.46
C PRO A 69 -16.19 -4.84 -1.87
N ARG A 70 -16.15 -3.91 -0.90
CA ARG A 70 -15.74 -2.52 -1.14
C ARG A 70 -14.31 -2.43 -1.65
N ALA A 71 -13.40 -3.23 -1.10
CA ALA A 71 -12.02 -3.29 -1.53
C ALA A 71 -11.91 -3.76 -3.00
N MET A 72 -12.65 -4.79 -3.39
CA MET A 72 -12.69 -5.26 -4.78
C MET A 72 -13.25 -4.21 -5.74
N ASP A 73 -14.32 -3.51 -5.37
CA ASP A 73 -14.91 -2.45 -6.20
C ASP A 73 -13.92 -1.29 -6.44
N VAL A 74 -13.19 -0.88 -5.39
CA VAL A 74 -12.15 0.16 -5.48
C VAL A 74 -11.04 -0.28 -6.44
N LEU A 75 -10.52 -1.51 -6.26
CA LEU A 75 -9.44 -2.02 -7.10
C LEU A 75 -9.87 -2.20 -8.56
N ALA A 76 -11.11 -2.67 -8.79
CA ALA A 76 -11.66 -2.81 -10.13
C ALA A 76 -11.83 -1.44 -10.82
N ALA A 77 -12.24 -0.40 -10.09
CA ALA A 77 -12.35 0.96 -10.62
C ALA A 77 -10.99 1.55 -11.02
N GLU A 78 -9.91 1.17 -10.33
CA GLU A 78 -8.54 1.60 -10.66
C GLU A 78 -7.80 0.66 -11.63
N GLY A 79 -8.38 -0.51 -11.95
CA GLY A 79 -7.77 -1.50 -12.84
C GLY A 79 -6.60 -2.26 -12.21
N LEU A 80 -6.65 -2.49 -10.90
CA LEU A 80 -5.63 -3.21 -10.13
C LEU A 80 -6.02 -4.68 -9.88
N PRO A 81 -5.04 -5.60 -9.77
CA PRO A 81 -3.60 -5.44 -10.01
C PRO A 81 -3.29 -5.26 -11.51
N ARG A 82 -2.30 -4.43 -11.83
CA ARG A 82 -1.83 -4.32 -13.21
C ARG A 82 -1.06 -5.56 -13.64
N GLU A 83 -1.24 -5.96 -14.89
CA GLU A 83 -0.42 -7.00 -15.50
C GLU A 83 1.06 -6.58 -15.54
N GLN A 84 1.94 -7.52 -15.20
CA GLN A 84 3.38 -7.34 -15.39
C GLN A 84 3.76 -7.90 -16.76
N PHE A 85 4.49 -7.10 -17.53
CA PHE A 85 5.01 -7.50 -18.83
C PHE A 85 6.49 -7.79 -18.71
N ALA A 86 6.95 -8.89 -19.31
CA ALA A 86 8.37 -9.18 -19.40
C ALA A 86 9.07 -8.10 -20.25
N SER A 87 10.20 -7.61 -19.75
CA SER A 87 11.00 -6.63 -20.49
C SER A 87 11.89 -7.32 -21.54
N LEU A 88 12.34 -6.57 -22.54
CA LEU A 88 13.26 -7.08 -23.57
C LEU A 88 14.59 -7.56 -22.94
N GLY A 89 15.03 -6.89 -21.86
CA GLY A 89 16.19 -7.30 -21.06
C GLY A 89 16.00 -8.61 -20.32
N GLU A 90 14.77 -8.93 -19.89
CA GLU A 90 14.42 -10.22 -19.27
C GLU A 90 14.27 -11.35 -20.27
N LEU A 91 13.70 -11.07 -21.45
CA LEU A 91 13.50 -12.07 -22.49
C LEU A 91 14.81 -12.50 -23.17
N PHE A 92 15.74 -11.55 -23.36
CA PHE A 92 17.00 -11.78 -24.06
C PHE A 92 18.23 -11.65 -23.13
N ARG A 93 18.14 -12.26 -21.95
CA ARG A 93 19.26 -12.37 -21.01
C ARG A 93 20.41 -13.17 -21.66
N LYS A 94 21.65 -12.80 -21.35
CA LYS A 94 22.83 -13.55 -21.82
C LYS A 94 22.95 -14.84 -21.01
N GLU A 95 22.21 -15.86 -21.42
CA GLU A 95 22.20 -17.18 -20.81
C GLU A 95 22.82 -18.18 -21.80
N GLY A 96 24.13 -18.45 -21.66
CA GLY A 96 24.88 -19.33 -22.55
C GLY A 96 26.21 -18.75 -23.05
N PHE A 97 26.97 -19.57 -23.77
CA PHE A 97 28.32 -19.21 -24.25
C PHE A 97 28.31 -18.36 -25.53
N ALA A 98 27.23 -18.37 -26.32
CA ALA A 98 27.09 -17.61 -27.56
C ALA A 98 25.73 -16.89 -27.59
N SER A 99 25.69 -15.66 -28.11
CA SER A 99 24.47 -14.89 -28.37
C SER A 99 24.28 -14.70 -29.86
N SER A 100 23.02 -14.68 -30.31
CA SER A 100 22.71 -14.34 -31.70
C SER A 100 22.84 -12.84 -31.96
N ALA A 101 23.07 -12.44 -33.22
CA ALA A 101 23.12 -11.01 -33.58
C ALA A 101 21.82 -10.27 -33.26
N LEU A 102 20.67 -10.97 -33.36
CA LEU A 102 19.36 -10.43 -33.01
C LEU A 102 19.24 -10.18 -31.49
N GLU A 103 19.70 -11.10 -30.65
CA GLU A 103 19.74 -10.94 -29.19
C GLU A 103 20.62 -9.77 -28.76
N GLU A 104 21.81 -9.65 -29.35
CA GLU A 104 22.72 -8.56 -29.04
C GLU A 104 22.10 -7.21 -29.39
N LYS A 105 21.49 -7.10 -30.58
CA LYS A 105 20.76 -5.91 -31.01
C LYS A 105 19.57 -5.60 -30.08
N ALA A 106 18.76 -6.59 -29.72
CA ALA A 106 17.62 -6.41 -28.81
C ALA A 106 18.09 -5.86 -27.45
N ARG A 107 19.17 -6.42 -26.90
CA ARG A 107 19.76 -5.98 -25.64
C ARG A 107 20.35 -4.57 -25.73
N TYR A 108 21.06 -4.27 -26.81
CA TYR A 108 21.58 -2.93 -27.07
C TYR A 108 20.44 -1.89 -27.12
N MET A 109 19.38 -2.16 -27.90
CA MET A 109 18.21 -1.28 -27.98
C MET A 109 17.54 -1.09 -26.62
N HIS A 110 17.40 -2.15 -25.84
CA HIS A 110 16.86 -2.06 -24.49
C HIS A 110 17.74 -1.21 -23.56
N GLY A 111 19.06 -1.42 -23.59
CA GLY A 111 20.03 -0.64 -22.81
C GLY A 111 19.97 0.85 -23.13
N VAL A 112 20.08 1.22 -24.40
CA VAL A 112 19.99 2.62 -24.84
C VAL A 112 18.64 3.24 -24.45
N SER A 113 17.55 2.47 -24.58
CA SER A 113 16.22 2.94 -24.16
C SER A 113 16.15 3.20 -22.64
N GLN A 114 16.77 2.35 -21.82
CA GLN A 114 16.83 2.54 -20.36
C GLN A 114 17.72 3.72 -19.97
N ASP A 115 18.88 3.89 -20.61
CA ASP A 115 19.79 5.00 -20.34
C ASP A 115 19.15 6.35 -20.70
N LEU A 116 18.47 6.42 -21.84
CA LEU A 116 17.70 7.61 -22.23
C LEU A 116 16.52 7.86 -21.29
N ALA A 117 15.78 6.83 -20.90
CA ALA A 117 14.70 6.97 -19.93
C ALA A 117 15.20 7.50 -18.57
N ASN A 118 16.31 6.97 -18.05
CA ASN A 118 16.96 7.42 -16.82
C ASN A 118 17.54 8.84 -16.95
N THR A 119 17.97 9.25 -18.14
CA THR A 119 18.44 10.61 -18.38
C THR A 119 17.27 11.60 -18.38
N LEU A 120 16.19 11.27 -19.10
CA LEU A 120 15.00 12.12 -19.19
C LEU A 120 14.24 12.20 -17.87
N SER A 121 14.24 11.14 -17.05
CA SER A 121 13.60 11.15 -15.72
C SER A 121 14.28 12.08 -14.71
N ARG A 122 15.49 12.55 -15.00
CA ARG A 122 16.21 13.53 -14.16
C ARG A 122 15.88 14.98 -14.50
N ILE A 123 15.09 15.20 -15.56
CA ILE A 123 14.64 16.54 -15.93
C ILE A 123 13.55 16.97 -14.96
N ASP A 124 13.66 18.20 -14.45
CA ASP A 124 12.68 18.78 -13.54
C ASP A 124 11.27 18.73 -14.14
N GLY A 125 10.33 18.20 -13.35
CA GLY A 125 8.94 18.02 -13.77
C GLY A 125 8.65 16.71 -14.51
N VAL A 126 9.63 15.84 -14.74
CA VAL A 126 9.40 14.47 -15.24
C VAL A 126 9.24 13.51 -14.06
N VAL A 127 8.07 12.89 -13.94
CA VAL A 127 7.76 11.84 -12.95
C VAL A 127 8.25 10.48 -13.43
N THR A 128 8.03 10.18 -14.71
CA THR A 128 8.43 8.92 -15.32
C THR A 128 8.67 9.13 -16.81
N ALA A 129 9.72 8.52 -17.34
CA ALA A 129 10.03 8.54 -18.76
C ALA A 129 10.11 7.10 -19.30
N ARG A 130 9.56 6.89 -20.49
CA ARG A 130 9.73 5.65 -21.26
C ARG A 130 10.19 6.01 -22.67
N VAL A 131 11.20 5.31 -23.13
CA VAL A 131 11.75 5.49 -24.47
C VAL A 131 11.70 4.15 -25.20
N HIS A 132 11.25 4.18 -26.45
CA HIS A 132 11.24 3.06 -27.35
C HIS A 132 11.98 3.45 -28.62
N ILE A 133 12.98 2.66 -29.00
CA ILE A 133 13.82 2.93 -30.16
C ILE A 133 13.60 1.83 -31.19
N ALA A 134 13.45 2.23 -32.45
CA ALA A 134 13.42 1.33 -33.59
C ALA A 134 14.64 1.58 -34.47
N LEU A 135 15.55 0.60 -34.50
CA LEU A 135 16.66 0.57 -35.44
C LEU A 135 16.38 -0.47 -36.53
N PRO A 136 16.15 -0.06 -37.78
CA PRO A 136 15.93 -0.99 -38.88
C PRO A 136 17.18 -1.82 -39.20
N GLU A 137 17.00 -2.89 -39.96
CA GLU A 137 18.12 -3.71 -40.45
C GLU A 137 18.67 -3.13 -41.74
N ARG A 138 20.00 -3.15 -41.88
CA ARG A 138 20.64 -2.80 -43.15
C ARG A 138 20.52 -3.98 -44.09
N ASP A 139 19.82 -3.79 -45.20
CA ASP A 139 19.75 -4.79 -46.26
C ASP A 139 21.12 -4.90 -46.97
N PRO A 140 21.82 -6.04 -46.87
CA PRO A 140 23.12 -6.23 -47.50
C PRO A 140 23.03 -6.29 -49.04
N LEU A 141 21.83 -6.46 -49.61
CA LEU A 141 21.59 -6.53 -51.05
C LEU A 141 21.20 -5.19 -51.68
N GLY A 142 21.19 -4.10 -50.90
CA GLY A 142 20.89 -2.77 -51.38
C GLY A 142 19.39 -2.55 -51.54
N GLY A 143 18.71 -2.34 -50.41
CA GLY A 143 17.33 -1.85 -50.33
C GLY A 143 17.26 -0.42 -49.80
N THR A 144 16.06 0.17 -49.81
CA THR A 144 15.80 1.46 -49.16
C THR A 144 16.10 1.33 -47.66
N GLU A 145 17.15 2.01 -47.18
CA GLU A 145 17.49 2.07 -45.76
C GLU A 145 16.35 2.82 -45.04
N LEU A 146 15.59 2.10 -44.21
CA LEU A 146 14.65 2.72 -43.30
C LEU A 146 15.44 3.58 -42.31
N GLU A 147 14.91 4.75 -41.97
CA GLU A 147 15.56 5.59 -40.98
C GLU A 147 15.24 5.13 -39.55
N PRO A 148 16.18 5.21 -38.61
CA PRO A 148 15.89 5.01 -37.19
C PRO A 148 14.80 5.97 -36.71
N SER A 149 14.03 5.53 -35.71
CA SER A 149 13.01 6.36 -35.06
C SER A 149 12.93 6.07 -33.57
N ALA A 150 12.38 7.03 -32.83
CA ALA A 150 12.17 6.91 -31.39
C ALA A 150 10.80 7.44 -30.97
N SER A 151 10.22 6.79 -29.96
CA SER A 151 9.00 7.23 -29.28
C SER A 151 9.30 7.44 -27.81
N VAL A 152 8.93 8.60 -27.30
CA VAL A 152 9.16 9.03 -25.93
C VAL A 152 7.82 9.29 -25.28
N VAL A 153 7.57 8.65 -24.15
CA VAL A 153 6.40 8.89 -23.32
C VAL A 153 6.87 9.46 -21.98
N LEU A 154 6.35 10.63 -21.63
CA LEU A 154 6.66 11.34 -20.40
C LEU A 154 5.40 11.48 -19.57
N PHE A 155 5.52 11.20 -18.28
CA PHE A 155 4.55 11.57 -17.28
C PHE A 155 5.06 12.80 -16.54
N GLU A 156 4.33 13.90 -16.61
CA GLU A 156 4.73 15.18 -16.03
C GLU A 156 4.13 15.40 -14.64
N GLN A 157 4.86 16.11 -13.79
CA GLN A 157 4.35 16.54 -12.49
C GLN A 157 3.23 17.59 -12.68
N GLU A 158 2.26 17.63 -11.78
CA GLU A 158 1.24 18.67 -11.82
C GLU A 158 1.86 20.08 -11.80
N GLY A 159 1.46 20.92 -12.76
CA GLY A 159 1.99 22.27 -12.92
C GLY A 159 3.34 22.36 -13.65
N ALA A 160 3.98 21.24 -13.98
CA ALA A 160 5.09 21.24 -14.93
C ALA A 160 4.58 21.56 -16.35
N ASN A 161 5.41 22.23 -17.15
CA ASN A 161 5.14 22.48 -18.56
C ASN A 161 6.27 21.87 -19.38
N LEU A 162 6.25 20.55 -19.54
CA LEU A 162 7.26 19.84 -20.34
C LEU A 162 7.12 20.12 -21.84
N ARG A 163 5.97 20.61 -22.29
CA ARG A 163 5.70 20.94 -23.69
C ARG A 163 6.63 22.02 -24.22
N GLU A 164 7.01 23.00 -23.40
CA GLU A 164 7.99 24.03 -23.78
C GLU A 164 9.41 23.46 -24.00
N ARG A 165 9.71 22.28 -23.42
CA ARG A 165 11.01 21.61 -23.51
C ARG A 165 11.02 20.49 -24.54
N GLU A 166 9.93 20.29 -25.29
CA GLU A 166 9.79 19.18 -26.24
C GLU A 166 10.93 19.14 -27.26
N THR A 167 11.34 20.28 -27.81
CA THR A 167 12.45 20.35 -28.77
C THR A 167 13.79 19.92 -28.14
N SER A 168 14.04 20.31 -26.89
CA SER A 168 15.25 19.89 -26.16
C SER A 168 15.23 18.38 -25.87
N ILE A 169 14.07 17.85 -25.46
CA ILE A 169 13.88 16.41 -25.24
C ILE A 169 14.13 15.63 -26.54
N LYS A 170 13.57 16.08 -27.67
CA LYS A 170 13.83 15.46 -28.97
C LYS A 170 15.30 15.54 -29.35
N GLY A 171 15.98 16.65 -29.06
CA GLY A 171 17.41 16.81 -29.27
C GLY A 171 18.25 15.79 -28.51
N ILE A 172 18.00 15.63 -27.20
CA ILE A 172 18.68 14.64 -26.36
C ILE A 172 18.52 13.22 -26.94
N VAL A 173 17.31 12.85 -27.34
CA VAL A 173 17.02 11.51 -27.89
C VAL A 173 17.66 11.33 -29.26
N LYS A 174 17.58 12.33 -30.14
CA LYS A 174 18.21 12.34 -31.46
C LYS A 174 19.72 12.12 -31.36
N ASP A 175 20.39 12.84 -30.47
CA ASP A 175 21.85 12.77 -30.32
C ASP A 175 22.29 11.50 -29.56
N GLY A 176 21.40 10.88 -28.78
CA GLY A 176 21.67 9.66 -28.02
C GLY A 176 21.44 8.34 -28.78
N VAL A 177 20.83 8.37 -29.96
CA VAL A 177 20.53 7.16 -30.76
C VAL A 177 21.37 7.13 -32.04
N GLU A 178 22.06 6.02 -32.27
CA GLU A 178 22.86 5.83 -33.48
C GLU A 178 22.01 5.91 -34.75
N GLY A 179 22.46 6.73 -35.72
CA GLY A 179 21.81 6.86 -37.03
C GLY A 179 20.54 7.72 -37.02
N LEU A 180 20.05 8.15 -35.86
CA LEU A 180 18.88 9.04 -35.75
C LEU A 180 19.30 10.49 -36.03
N ARG A 181 19.25 10.89 -37.30
CA ARG A 181 19.70 12.23 -37.73
C ARG A 181 18.59 13.26 -37.79
N ASP A 182 17.38 12.83 -38.13
CA ASP A 182 16.21 13.70 -38.21
C ASP A 182 15.49 13.75 -36.86
N ILE A 183 15.30 14.97 -36.36
CA ILE A 183 14.52 15.25 -35.14
C ILE A 183 13.04 14.91 -35.31
N ASN A 184 12.54 14.92 -36.56
CA ASN A 184 11.14 14.60 -36.86
C ASN A 184 10.82 13.11 -36.68
N ASN A 185 11.83 12.24 -36.66
CA ASN A 185 11.68 10.81 -36.38
C ASN A 185 11.59 10.52 -34.86
N VAL A 186 11.54 11.57 -34.02
CA VAL A 186 11.28 11.47 -32.58
C VAL A 186 9.87 11.95 -32.27
N THR A 187 9.02 11.04 -31.83
CA THR A 187 7.69 11.36 -31.32
C THR A 187 7.74 11.50 -29.81
N VAL A 188 7.17 12.58 -29.26
CA VAL A 188 7.07 12.82 -27.82
C VAL A 188 5.60 12.93 -27.43
N ALA A 189 5.17 12.10 -26.48
CA ALA A 189 3.85 12.15 -25.88
C ALA A 189 4.00 12.49 -24.39
N ILE A 190 3.25 13.48 -23.92
CA ILE A 190 3.28 13.97 -22.54
C ILE A 190 1.90 13.76 -21.93
N PHE A 191 1.86 13.15 -20.75
CA PHE A 191 0.66 12.87 -19.98
C PHE A 191 0.82 13.41 -18.56
N PRO A 192 -0.27 13.81 -17.88
CA PRO A 192 -0.21 14.09 -16.46
C PRO A 192 0.19 12.82 -15.70
N GLY A 193 1.20 12.92 -14.85
CA GLY A 193 1.60 11.86 -13.94
C GLY A 193 0.57 11.69 -12.83
N LYS A 194 0.13 10.46 -12.57
CA LYS A 194 -0.52 10.16 -11.30
C LYS A 194 0.54 10.27 -10.22
N HIS A 195 0.33 11.15 -9.24
CA HIS A 195 1.14 11.18 -8.03
C HIS A 195 1.09 9.78 -7.42
N MET A 196 2.18 9.01 -7.51
CA MET A 196 2.33 7.89 -6.59
C MET A 196 2.52 8.59 -5.25
N PRO A 197 1.62 8.43 -4.26
CA PRO A 197 1.92 8.93 -2.93
C PRO A 197 3.27 8.29 -2.58
N GLU A 198 4.30 9.13 -2.48
CA GLU A 198 5.45 8.80 -1.68
C GLU A 198 4.82 8.41 -0.34
N LEU A 199 4.83 7.11 -0.05
CA LEU A 199 4.59 6.65 1.29
C LEU A 199 5.69 7.37 2.04
N ALA A 200 5.36 8.54 2.60
CA ALA A 200 6.22 9.27 3.48
C ALA A 200 6.75 8.18 4.39
N GLU A 201 8.06 7.92 4.33
CA GLU A 201 8.71 7.12 5.35
C GLU A 201 8.23 7.76 6.62
N GLY A 202 7.32 7.06 7.29
CA GLY A 202 6.58 7.62 8.38
C GLY A 202 7.64 7.92 9.40
N ASP A 203 8.02 9.20 9.49
CA ASP A 203 8.80 9.72 10.59
C ASP A 203 8.15 9.12 11.82
N THR A 204 8.86 8.16 12.40
CA THR A 204 8.40 7.38 13.54
C THR A 204 8.54 8.25 14.78
N GLN A 205 8.05 9.49 14.69
CA GLN A 205 8.22 10.57 15.66
C GLN A 205 6.89 11.26 15.99
N LEU A 206 5.78 10.98 15.31
CA LEU A 206 4.47 11.56 15.68
C LEU A 206 3.63 10.75 16.67
N VAL A 207 4.12 9.62 17.20
CA VAL A 207 3.43 8.91 18.31
C VAL A 207 4.00 9.28 19.69
N GLN A 208 5.08 10.08 19.79
CA GLN A 208 5.67 10.36 21.10
C GLN A 208 4.96 11.43 21.95
N ASN A 209 4.06 12.25 21.40
CA ASN A 209 3.46 13.36 22.17
C ASN A 209 1.94 13.49 22.13
N ALA A 210 1.20 12.52 21.57
CA ALA A 210 -0.24 12.41 21.83
C ALA A 210 -0.46 11.41 22.97
N GLY A 211 -0.26 11.89 24.19
CA GLY A 211 -0.74 11.19 25.38
C GLY A 211 -2.25 11.01 25.29
N LEU A 212 -2.68 9.81 24.89
CA LEU A 212 -3.93 9.14 25.26
C LEU A 212 -3.86 7.70 24.73
N VAL A 213 -3.16 6.85 25.49
CA VAL A 213 -3.45 5.42 25.69
C VAL A 213 -3.50 4.59 24.40
N ALA A 214 -2.38 4.53 23.67
CA ALA A 214 -2.05 3.32 22.90
C ALA A 214 -1.42 2.33 23.89
N THR A 215 -2.24 1.41 24.38
CA THR A 215 -1.78 0.27 25.18
C THR A 215 -0.98 -0.66 24.29
N ASP A 216 0.32 -0.38 24.11
CA ASP A 216 1.31 -1.38 23.71
C ASP A 216 1.54 -2.31 24.90
N GLN A 217 0.56 -3.17 25.10
CA GLN A 217 0.46 -3.94 26.32
C GLN A 217 0.25 -5.39 25.91
N GLY A 218 1.33 -6.17 25.99
CA GLY A 218 1.24 -7.62 26.21
C GLY A 218 0.23 -7.92 27.32
N PRO A 219 -0.27 -9.16 27.46
CA PRO A 219 -1.58 -9.51 28.05
C PRO A 219 -1.90 -8.98 29.47
N LEU A 220 -0.93 -8.37 30.14
CA LEU A 220 -1.01 -7.76 31.47
C LEU A 220 -2.18 -6.78 31.72
N PRO A 221 -2.64 -5.89 30.82
CA PRO A 221 -3.70 -4.93 31.16
C PRO A 221 -5.11 -5.47 30.94
N LEU A 222 -5.25 -6.45 30.04
CA LEU A 222 -6.47 -7.22 29.87
C LEU A 222 -6.65 -8.07 31.13
N VAL A 223 -5.56 -8.65 31.62
CA VAL A 223 -5.57 -9.34 32.92
C VAL A 223 -5.89 -8.35 34.05
N LEU A 224 -5.30 -7.15 34.09
CA LEU A 224 -5.58 -6.16 35.14
C LEU A 224 -7.02 -5.64 35.12
N SER A 225 -7.59 -5.37 33.94
CA SER A 225 -8.98 -4.92 33.81
C SER A 225 -9.98 -6.03 34.16
N VAL A 226 -9.69 -7.28 33.80
CA VAL A 226 -10.47 -8.46 34.21
C VAL A 226 -10.36 -8.69 35.73
N VAL A 227 -9.18 -8.51 36.33
CA VAL A 227 -8.97 -8.64 37.78
C VAL A 227 -9.67 -7.51 38.55
N ALA A 228 -9.59 -6.27 38.08
CA ALA A 228 -10.24 -5.12 38.71
C ALA A 228 -11.78 -5.26 38.68
N THR A 229 -12.33 -5.74 37.57
CA THR A 229 -13.77 -5.99 37.45
C THR A 229 -14.22 -7.21 38.27
N ALA A 230 -13.38 -8.25 38.39
CA ALA A 230 -13.63 -9.38 39.29
C ALA A 230 -13.62 -8.96 40.78
N LEU A 231 -12.70 -8.08 41.18
CA LEU A 231 -12.63 -7.55 42.55
C LEU A 231 -13.83 -6.67 42.91
N LEU A 232 -14.27 -5.80 41.98
CA LEU A 232 -15.45 -4.96 42.18
C LEU A 232 -16.74 -5.78 42.33
N THR A 233 -16.87 -6.86 41.54
CA THR A 233 -18.05 -7.74 41.63
C THR A 233 -18.05 -8.58 42.91
N LEU A 234 -16.88 -8.99 43.42
CA LEU A 234 -16.74 -9.68 44.72
C LEU A 234 -17.00 -8.75 45.91
N LEU A 235 -16.56 -7.48 45.83
CA LEU A 235 -16.85 -6.47 46.85
C LEU A 235 -18.35 -6.16 46.91
N ALA A 236 -19.00 -5.96 45.76
CA ALA A 236 -20.45 -5.76 45.71
C ALA A 236 -21.22 -6.98 46.27
N ALA A 237 -20.77 -8.20 46.00
CA ALA A 237 -21.37 -9.42 46.54
C ALA A 237 -21.15 -9.59 48.06
N SER A 238 -20.02 -9.11 48.59
CA SER A 238 -19.73 -9.17 50.03
C SER A 238 -20.49 -8.11 50.85
N VAL A 239 -20.72 -6.93 50.26
CA VAL A 239 -21.60 -5.89 50.84
C VAL A 239 -23.04 -6.36 50.92
N TRP A 240 -23.54 -7.07 49.89
CA TRP A 240 -24.89 -7.64 49.92
C TRP A 240 -25.04 -8.88 50.81
N ARG A 241 -23.94 -9.55 51.15
CA ARG A 241 -23.94 -10.71 52.07
C ARG A 241 -23.87 -10.32 53.54
N ARG A 242 -23.67 -9.05 53.90
CA ARG A 242 -23.77 -8.62 55.30
C ARG A 242 -25.24 -8.61 55.72
N PRO A 243 -25.68 -9.54 56.59
CA PRO A 243 -27.07 -9.55 57.04
C PRO A 243 -27.29 -8.31 57.90
N GLN A 244 -28.36 -7.56 57.62
CA GLN A 244 -28.83 -6.47 58.48
C GLN A 244 -29.22 -7.08 59.85
N ARG A 245 -28.28 -7.10 60.79
CA ARG A 245 -28.53 -7.45 62.19
C ARG A 245 -28.70 -6.18 63.00
N GLY A 246 -29.91 -6.02 63.55
CA GLY A 246 -30.12 -5.30 64.81
C GLY A 246 -30.88 -3.98 64.67
N GLY A 247 -32.19 -4.04 64.88
CA GLY A 247 -33.02 -2.86 65.05
C GLY A 247 -34.41 -3.19 65.57
N ALA A 248 -34.51 -3.92 66.70
CA ALA A 248 -35.78 -4.06 67.42
C ALA A 248 -35.57 -4.01 68.95
N ALA A 249 -36.10 -2.92 69.53
CA ALA A 249 -36.76 -2.77 70.83
C ALA A 249 -35.99 -2.92 72.16
N GLN A 250 -36.03 -1.83 72.98
CA GLN A 250 -36.28 -1.84 74.43
C GLN A 250 -36.76 -0.43 74.84
N ALA A 251 -38.05 -0.19 75.10
CA ALA A 251 -38.87 -0.44 76.29
C ALA A 251 -38.72 0.61 77.42
N ASP A 252 -39.82 1.34 77.60
CA ASP A 252 -40.53 1.70 78.83
C ASP A 252 -40.03 2.71 79.89
N SER A 253 -40.98 3.61 80.20
CA SER A 253 -41.28 4.27 81.49
C SER A 253 -40.35 5.35 82.07
N ALA A 254 -40.87 6.57 82.18
CA ALA A 254 -41.07 7.35 83.42
C ALA A 254 -41.25 8.85 83.11
N GLY A 255 -42.35 9.43 83.60
CA GLY A 255 -42.91 10.68 83.07
C GLY A 255 -42.48 12.00 83.72
N ALA A 256 -43.10 13.08 83.23
CA ALA A 256 -43.24 14.36 83.93
C ALA A 256 -44.29 15.26 83.23
N ARG A 257 -45.40 15.51 83.93
CA ARG A 257 -46.17 16.78 84.06
C ARG A 257 -46.48 17.58 82.78
N ALA A 258 -47.78 17.83 82.51
CA ALA A 258 -48.49 19.04 82.95
C ALA A 258 -49.78 19.30 82.14
N ARG A 259 -50.85 19.61 82.90
CA ARG A 259 -52.14 20.25 82.57
C ARG A 259 -53.23 19.40 81.94
#